data_AF-A0A970ALE3-F1
#
_entry.id   AF-A0A970ALE3-F1
#
_cell.length_a   1.000
_cell.length_b   1.000
_cell.length_c   1.000
_cell.angle_alpha   90.00
_cell.angle_beta   90.00
_cell.angle_gamma   90.00
#
_symmetry.space_group_name_H-M   'P 1'
#
loop_
_entity.id
_entity.type
_entity.pdbx_description
1 polymer ?
#
loop_
_entity_poly.entity_id
_entity_poly.type
_entity_poly.pdbx_seq_one_letter_code
_entity_poly.pdbx_strand_id
1 'polypeptide(L)'
;MSKTVNRLLSLILFLVLFNLFLTKSFLVCLPGDVISLGRNDTEGFYLSTAAIGAANLWRALYAIFAPEADLIYNPTGYLEQIGDFNESQNIAYAVVNRYLKNDTDEQQLAVPEAVQGNSGGLLLALAFYEQMTGQNIARGLRISGSGTLTNEGFVQPVLGIKQKILAANQHQIDVFFVHPDNLAQAKSIETEMLVVSVTSFSEALSFLLDTNRQSLYNL
;
A
#
# COMPACT_ATOMS: atom_id res chain seq x y z
N MET A 1 -24.01 -27.18 40.29
CA MET A 1 -22.90 -27.00 39.33
C MET A 1 -21.59 -26.99 40.11
N SER A 2 -20.58 -27.79 39.75
CA SER A 2 -19.34 -27.89 40.56
C SER A 2 -18.51 -26.60 40.45
N LYS A 3 -17.71 -26.29 41.49
CA LYS A 3 -16.81 -25.11 41.46
C LYS A 3 -15.92 -25.07 40.22
N THR A 4 -15.53 -26.23 39.71
CA THR A 4 -14.74 -26.38 38.48
C THR A 4 -15.52 -25.98 37.24
N VAL A 5 -16.80 -26.39 37.12
CA VAL A 5 -17.67 -26.00 36.00
C VAL A 5 -17.91 -24.49 35.98
N ASN A 6 -18.11 -23.87 37.14
CA ASN A 6 -18.28 -22.41 37.22
C ASN A 6 -17.02 -21.66 36.79
N ARG A 7 -15.83 -22.12 37.21
CA ARG A 7 -14.55 -21.53 36.79
C ARG A 7 -14.33 -21.65 35.29
N LEU A 8 -14.64 -22.81 34.72
CA LEU A 8 -14.54 -23.04 33.28
C LEU A 8 -15.49 -22.12 32.50
N LEU A 9 -16.74 -22.00 32.94
CA LEU A 9 -17.74 -21.14 32.31
C LEU A 9 -17.31 -19.66 32.36
N SER A 10 -16.79 -19.20 33.49
CA SER A 10 -16.26 -17.84 33.63
C SER A 10 -15.06 -17.57 32.70
N LEU A 11 -14.16 -18.54 32.56
CA LEU A 11 -13.02 -18.41 31.64
C LEU A 11 -13.48 -18.34 30.18
N ILE A 12 -14.41 -19.21 29.78
CA ILE A 12 -14.98 -19.19 28.42
C ILE A 12 -15.65 -17.85 28.15
N LEU A 13 -16.48 -17.36 29.07
CA LEU A 13 -17.13 -16.06 28.94
C LEU A 13 -16.11 -14.92 28.80
N PHE A 14 -15.06 -14.94 29.62
CA PHE A 14 -13.97 -13.98 29.52
C PHE A 14 -13.30 -14.02 28.15
N LEU A 15 -12.94 -15.20 27.64
CA LEU A 15 -12.30 -15.34 26.33
C LEU A 15 -13.20 -14.87 25.18
N VAL A 16 -14.51 -15.14 25.25
CA VAL A 16 -15.47 -14.64 24.24
C VAL A 16 -15.56 -13.11 24.29
N LEU A 17 -15.72 -12.53 25.48
CA LEU A 17 -15.79 -11.06 25.63
C LEU A 17 -14.47 -10.39 25.22
N PHE A 18 -13.34 -10.98 25.58
CA PHE A 18 -12.03 -10.48 25.22
C PHE A 18 -11.79 -10.57 23.71
N ASN A 19 -12.20 -11.66 23.06
CA ASN A 19 -12.16 -11.79 21.60
C ASN A 19 -13.02 -10.72 20.92
N LEU A 20 -14.24 -10.45 21.43
CA LEU A 20 -15.10 -9.38 20.92
C LEU A 20 -14.49 -7.99 21.08
N PHE A 21 -13.81 -7.74 22.20
CA PHE A 21 -13.06 -6.51 22.42
C PHE A 21 -11.92 -6.36 21.40
N LEU A 22 -11.10 -7.40 21.22
CA LEU A 22 -10.02 -7.39 20.23
C LEU A 22 -10.53 -7.08 18.82
N THR A 23 -11.61 -7.74 18.39
CA THR A 23 -12.19 -7.55 17.05
C THR A 23 -12.69 -6.13 16.80
N LYS A 24 -13.14 -5.42 17.83
CA LYS A 24 -13.62 -4.04 17.68
C LYS A 24 -12.52 -3.00 17.74
N SER A 25 -11.47 -3.26 18.52
CA SER A 25 -10.48 -2.25 18.89
C SER A 25 -9.15 -2.41 18.18
N PHE A 26 -8.88 -3.55 17.54
CA PHE A 26 -7.58 -3.83 16.94
C PHE A 26 -7.68 -4.42 15.54
N LEU A 27 -6.66 -4.15 14.74
CA LEU A 27 -6.43 -4.72 13.42
C LEU A 27 -5.14 -5.51 13.44
N VAL A 28 -5.06 -6.53 12.60
CA VAL A 28 -3.80 -7.21 12.28
C VAL A 28 -3.44 -6.88 10.84
N CYS A 29 -2.22 -6.39 10.65
CA CYS A 29 -1.62 -6.10 9.35
C CYS A 29 -0.57 -7.15 9.03
N LEU A 30 -0.65 -7.77 7.85
CA LEU A 30 0.28 -8.77 7.34
C LEU A 30 0.85 -8.33 5.98
N PRO A 31 2.07 -8.76 5.61
CA PRO A 31 2.57 -8.65 4.24
C PRO A 31 1.56 -9.23 3.24
N GLY A 32 1.35 -8.51 2.14
CA GLY A 32 0.55 -8.97 1.02
C GLY A 32 1.40 -9.29 -0.20
N ASP A 33 0.74 -9.33 -1.36
CA ASP A 33 1.37 -9.58 -2.66
C ASP A 33 1.90 -8.30 -3.32
N VAL A 34 2.75 -8.49 -4.33
CA VAL A 34 3.19 -7.46 -5.26
C VAL A 34 2.63 -7.76 -6.66
N ILE A 35 1.86 -6.83 -7.22
CA ILE A 35 1.15 -7.00 -8.49
C ILE A 35 1.75 -6.06 -9.54
N SER A 36 2.19 -6.58 -10.69
CA SER A 36 2.67 -5.75 -11.80
C SER A 36 1.53 -4.97 -12.45
N LEU A 37 1.74 -3.67 -12.69
CA LEU A 37 0.87 -2.79 -13.47
C LEU A 37 1.34 -2.62 -14.92
N GLY A 38 2.49 -3.21 -15.25
CA GLY A 38 3.21 -3.00 -16.50
C GLY A 38 3.00 -4.11 -17.52
N ARG A 39 3.65 -3.92 -18.66
CA ARG A 39 3.57 -4.80 -19.84
C ARG A 39 4.46 -6.05 -19.72
N ASN A 40 5.40 -6.06 -18.78
CA ASN A 40 6.39 -7.12 -18.53
C ASN A 40 6.66 -7.27 -17.03
N ASP A 41 7.10 -8.46 -16.59
CA ASP A 41 7.35 -8.78 -15.17
C ASP A 41 8.77 -8.42 -14.67
N THR A 42 9.59 -7.80 -15.53
CA THR A 42 11.00 -7.52 -15.24
C THR A 42 11.29 -6.07 -14.87
N GLU A 43 10.47 -5.12 -15.35
CA GLU A 43 10.62 -3.68 -15.15
C GLU A 43 9.23 -3.03 -15.15
N GLY A 44 9.12 -1.82 -14.61
CA GLY A 44 7.87 -1.06 -14.60
C GLY A 44 7.29 -0.86 -13.21
N PHE A 45 5.99 -0.61 -13.16
CA PHE A 45 5.27 -0.24 -11.95
C PHE A 45 4.63 -1.44 -11.27
N TYR A 46 4.71 -1.49 -9.95
CA TYR A 46 4.18 -2.57 -9.13
C TYR A 46 3.37 -2.01 -7.96
N LEU A 47 2.28 -2.69 -7.60
CA LEU A 47 1.51 -2.42 -6.40
C LEU A 47 1.88 -3.39 -5.30
N SER A 48 2.48 -2.88 -4.23
CA SER A 48 2.66 -3.62 -2.98
C SER A 48 1.39 -3.53 -2.13
N THR A 49 0.87 -4.67 -1.70
CA THR A 49 -0.34 -4.77 -0.86
C THR A 49 0.01 -5.15 0.57
N ALA A 50 -0.91 -4.89 1.49
CA ALA A 50 -0.86 -5.37 2.86
C ALA A 50 -2.24 -5.88 3.25
N ALA A 51 -2.30 -7.05 3.88
CA ALA A 51 -3.55 -7.63 4.33
C ALA A 51 -3.90 -7.07 5.71
N ILE A 52 -4.87 -6.15 5.75
CA ILE A 52 -5.37 -5.54 6.98
C ILE A 52 -6.74 -6.13 7.28
N GLY A 53 -6.94 -6.63 8.49
CA GLY A 53 -8.27 -7.05 8.91
C GLY A 53 -8.44 -7.03 10.42
N ALA A 54 -9.69 -7.15 10.86
CA ALA A 54 -10.02 -7.15 12.28
C ALA A 54 -9.22 -8.22 13.03
N ALA A 55 -8.68 -7.84 14.17
CA ALA A 55 -8.06 -8.79 15.07
C ALA A 55 -9.10 -9.78 15.60
N ASN A 56 -8.62 -10.92 16.01
CA ASN A 56 -9.31 -11.83 16.91
C ASN A 56 -8.24 -12.44 17.81
N LEU A 57 -8.63 -13.27 18.77
CA LEU A 57 -7.68 -13.85 19.70
C LEU A 57 -6.52 -14.56 18.98
N TRP A 58 -6.81 -15.31 17.93
CA TRP A 58 -5.80 -16.05 17.16
C TRP A 58 -4.87 -15.14 16.36
N ARG A 59 -5.42 -14.15 15.66
CA ARG A 59 -4.62 -13.19 14.88
C ARG A 59 -3.77 -12.30 15.78
N ALA A 60 -4.30 -11.91 16.93
CA ALA A 60 -3.55 -11.14 17.93
C ALA A 60 -2.40 -11.97 18.51
N LEU A 61 -2.65 -13.24 18.85
CA LEU A 61 -1.60 -14.16 19.27
C LEU A 61 -0.55 -14.36 18.18
N TYR A 62 -0.96 -14.54 16.92
CA TYR A 62 -0.04 -14.61 15.80
C TYR A 62 0.85 -13.37 15.73
N ALA A 63 0.26 -12.17 15.77
CA ALA A 63 0.99 -10.90 15.68
C ALA A 63 1.98 -10.65 16.84
N ILE A 64 1.80 -11.30 18.00
CA ILE A 64 2.76 -11.23 19.11
C ILE A 64 4.06 -11.98 18.79
N PHE A 65 3.98 -13.07 18.02
CA PHE A 65 5.13 -13.93 17.74
C PHE A 65 5.68 -13.79 16.32
N ALA A 66 4.93 -13.17 15.41
CA ALA A 66 5.30 -12.96 14.02
C ALA A 66 5.88 -11.55 13.81
N PRO A 67 7.20 -11.37 13.62
CA PRO A 67 7.83 -10.05 13.50
C PRO A 67 7.37 -9.25 12.26
N GLU A 68 6.89 -9.93 11.22
CA GLU A 68 6.34 -9.33 10.00
C GLU A 68 4.92 -8.77 10.18
N ALA A 69 4.21 -9.21 11.23
CA ALA A 69 2.85 -8.81 11.54
C ALA A 69 2.83 -7.65 12.54
N ASP A 70 1.86 -6.74 12.41
CA ASP A 70 1.60 -5.70 13.39
C ASP A 70 0.17 -5.80 13.94
N LEU A 71 0.04 -5.63 15.26
CA LEU A 71 -1.24 -5.41 15.93
C LEU A 71 -1.46 -3.91 16.11
N ILE A 72 -2.42 -3.36 15.37
CA ILE A 72 -2.67 -1.91 15.28
C ILE A 72 -3.95 -1.57 16.05
N TYR A 73 -3.89 -0.57 16.92
CA TYR A 73 -5.08 -0.05 17.58
C TYR A 73 -5.94 0.75 16.58
N ASN A 74 -7.25 0.46 16.53
CA ASN A 74 -8.19 1.03 15.58
C ASN A 74 -9.37 1.71 16.31
N PRO A 75 -9.20 2.97 16.73
CA PRO A 75 -10.25 3.70 17.43
C PRO A 75 -11.38 4.20 16.52
N THR A 76 -11.19 4.23 15.19
CA THR A 76 -12.02 5.02 14.26
C THR A 76 -12.67 4.24 13.12
N GLY A 77 -12.75 2.90 13.18
CA GLY A 77 -13.44 2.13 12.14
C GLY A 77 -12.71 2.16 10.78
N TYR A 78 -11.37 2.17 10.79
CA TYR A 78 -10.53 2.34 9.59
C TYR A 78 -10.81 1.37 8.43
N LEU A 79 -11.31 0.16 8.72
CA LEU A 79 -11.72 -0.80 7.69
C LEU A 79 -12.89 -0.30 6.83
N GLU A 80 -13.72 0.58 7.37
CA GLU A 80 -14.82 1.24 6.64
C GLU A 80 -14.30 2.30 5.64
N GLN A 81 -13.00 2.62 5.68
CA GLN A 81 -12.32 3.57 4.79
C GLN A 81 -11.37 2.87 3.80
N ILE A 82 -11.38 1.53 3.71
CA ILE A 82 -10.69 0.83 2.62
C ILE A 82 -11.40 1.25 1.33
N GLY A 83 -10.80 2.21 0.62
CA GLY A 83 -11.43 2.83 -0.54
C GLY A 83 -11.56 1.87 -1.71
N ASP A 84 -12.51 2.17 -2.58
CA ASP A 84 -12.79 1.42 -3.79
C ASP A 84 -11.58 1.51 -4.74
N PHE A 85 -11.18 0.36 -5.28
CA PHE A 85 -10.11 0.29 -6.26
C PHE A 85 -10.50 1.02 -7.55
N ASN A 86 -11.77 0.93 -7.97
CA ASN A 86 -12.28 1.62 -9.15
C ASN A 86 -12.22 3.14 -8.97
N GLU A 87 -12.56 3.63 -7.79
CA GLU A 87 -12.42 5.06 -7.47
C GLU A 87 -10.97 5.52 -7.61
N SER A 88 -10.02 4.72 -7.13
CA SER A 88 -8.59 5.05 -7.21
C SER A 88 -8.06 5.04 -8.64
N GLN A 89 -8.54 4.13 -9.48
CA GLN A 89 -8.26 4.17 -10.92
C GLN A 89 -8.82 5.43 -11.57
N ASN A 90 -10.06 5.80 -11.26
CA ASN A 90 -10.70 7.00 -11.81
C ASN A 90 -9.93 8.27 -11.43
N ILE A 91 -9.53 8.38 -10.15
CA ILE A 91 -8.72 9.50 -9.66
C ILE A 91 -7.36 9.53 -10.36
N ALA A 92 -6.66 8.40 -10.44
CA ALA A 92 -5.38 8.31 -11.11
C ALA A 92 -5.47 8.74 -12.58
N TYR A 93 -6.46 8.23 -13.32
CA TYR A 93 -6.73 8.62 -14.70
C TYR A 93 -7.00 10.12 -14.83
N ALA A 94 -7.87 10.67 -13.99
CA ALA A 94 -8.23 12.09 -14.01
C ALA A 94 -7.03 13.01 -13.71
N VAL A 95 -6.17 12.63 -12.78
CA VAL A 95 -4.94 13.38 -12.46
C VAL A 95 -4.00 13.40 -13.67
N VAL A 96 -3.80 12.26 -14.33
CA VAL A 96 -2.91 12.16 -15.50
C VAL A 96 -3.47 12.94 -16.68
N ASN A 97 -4.75 12.80 -17.00
CA ASN A 97 -5.38 13.58 -18.08
C ASN A 97 -5.27 15.08 -17.85
N ARG A 98 -5.52 15.54 -16.61
CA ARG A 98 -5.34 16.95 -16.27
C ARG A 98 -3.89 17.40 -16.43
N TYR A 99 -2.94 16.56 -16.02
CA TYR A 99 -1.51 16.85 -16.16
C TYR A 99 -1.11 16.97 -17.65
N LEU A 100 -1.59 16.06 -18.50
CA LEU A 100 -1.34 16.03 -19.93
C LEU A 100 -2.14 17.10 -20.71
N LYS A 101 -3.16 17.71 -20.09
CA LYS A 101 -4.15 18.57 -20.75
C LYS A 101 -4.88 17.85 -21.89
N ASN A 102 -5.17 16.57 -21.68
CA ASN A 102 -5.94 15.74 -22.60
C ASN A 102 -7.44 15.87 -22.30
N ASP A 103 -8.25 16.07 -23.34
CA ASP A 103 -9.73 16.09 -23.28
C ASP A 103 -10.35 14.72 -23.64
N THR A 104 -9.60 13.62 -23.51
CA THR A 104 -10.04 12.29 -23.92
C THR A 104 -10.77 11.56 -22.78
N ASP A 105 -12.02 11.20 -23.01
CA ASP A 105 -12.87 10.42 -22.07
C ASP A 105 -12.61 8.90 -22.11
N GLU A 106 -11.66 8.43 -22.93
CA GLU A 106 -11.48 7.01 -23.20
C GLU A 106 -10.67 6.29 -22.11
N GLN A 107 -11.39 5.72 -21.15
CA GLN A 107 -10.84 4.75 -20.19
C GLN A 107 -10.58 3.41 -20.88
N GLN A 108 -9.45 3.29 -21.58
CA GLN A 108 -8.97 2.00 -22.06
C GLN A 108 -7.51 1.78 -21.64
N LEU A 109 -7.29 1.80 -20.32
CA LEU A 109 -5.99 1.48 -19.73
C LEU A 109 -6.05 0.11 -19.08
N ALA A 110 -5.03 -0.70 -19.32
CA ALA A 110 -4.96 -2.06 -18.81
C ALA A 110 -4.51 -2.02 -17.35
N VAL A 111 -5.37 -2.50 -16.45
CA VAL A 111 -5.06 -2.78 -15.05
C VAL A 111 -5.44 -4.24 -14.78
N PRO A 112 -4.59 -5.05 -14.12
CA PRO A 112 -4.96 -6.41 -13.76
C PRO A 112 -6.21 -6.45 -12.86
N GLU A 113 -7.11 -7.40 -13.11
CA GLU A 113 -8.35 -7.57 -12.33
C GLU A 113 -8.11 -7.91 -10.84
N ALA A 114 -6.92 -8.40 -10.49
CA ALA A 114 -6.60 -8.90 -9.15
C ALA A 114 -6.28 -7.82 -8.11
N VAL A 115 -6.30 -6.54 -8.48
CA VAL A 115 -5.86 -5.47 -7.59
C VAL A 115 -7.00 -4.99 -6.69
N GLN A 116 -6.72 -4.83 -5.39
CA GLN A 116 -7.67 -4.37 -4.37
C GLN A 116 -7.10 -3.20 -3.55
N GLY A 117 -8.00 -2.28 -3.14
CA GLY A 117 -7.71 -1.18 -2.22
C GLY A 117 -7.19 0.11 -2.87
N ASN A 118 -7.40 1.26 -2.20
CA ASN A 118 -7.12 2.59 -2.78
C ASN A 118 -5.66 3.07 -2.73
N SER A 119 -4.85 2.43 -1.89
CA SER A 119 -3.52 2.92 -1.52
C SER A 119 -2.44 2.85 -2.62
N GLY A 120 -2.82 2.40 -3.83
CA GLY A 120 -1.98 2.34 -5.02
C GLY A 120 -2.17 3.48 -6.01
N GLY A 121 -2.99 4.50 -5.68
CA GLY A 121 -3.36 5.58 -6.61
C GLY A 121 -2.18 6.30 -7.27
N LEU A 122 -1.09 6.56 -6.53
CA LEU A 122 0.12 7.16 -7.10
C LEU A 122 0.74 6.28 -8.20
N LEU A 123 0.90 4.97 -7.95
CA LEU A 123 1.55 4.04 -8.86
C LEU A 123 0.68 3.77 -10.09
N LEU A 124 -0.65 3.72 -9.90
CA LEU A 124 -1.60 3.71 -11.00
C LEU A 124 -1.44 4.94 -11.89
N ALA A 125 -1.36 6.14 -11.32
CA ALA A 125 -1.19 7.37 -12.09
C ALA A 125 0.12 7.38 -12.89
N LEU A 126 1.22 6.90 -12.31
CA LEU A 126 2.50 6.78 -13.03
C LEU A 126 2.41 5.74 -14.17
N ALA A 127 1.82 4.58 -13.92
CA ALA A 127 1.59 3.57 -14.96
C ALA A 127 0.69 4.09 -16.09
N PHE A 128 -0.37 4.82 -15.76
CA PHE A 128 -1.26 5.46 -16.72
C PHE A 128 -0.56 6.55 -17.52
N TYR A 129 0.28 7.37 -16.90
CA TYR A 129 1.11 8.33 -17.61
C TYR A 129 2.00 7.65 -18.65
N GLU A 130 2.68 6.56 -18.28
CA GLU A 130 3.50 5.78 -19.21
C GLU A 130 2.66 5.18 -20.36
N GLN A 131 1.51 4.58 -20.06
CA GLN A 131 0.62 4.00 -21.08
C GLN A 131 0.07 5.06 -22.04
N MET A 132 -0.35 6.23 -21.53
CA MET A 132 -0.92 7.31 -22.34
C MET A 132 0.12 8.04 -23.20
N THR A 133 1.34 8.22 -22.68
CA THR A 133 2.41 8.95 -23.39
C THR A 133 3.28 8.04 -24.26
N GLY A 134 3.29 6.74 -23.97
CA GLY A 134 4.23 5.78 -24.55
C GLY A 134 5.68 5.97 -24.10
N GLN A 135 5.94 6.87 -23.14
CA GLN A 135 7.28 7.16 -22.65
C GLN A 135 7.65 6.19 -21.53
N ASN A 136 8.68 5.36 -21.74
CA ASN A 136 9.25 4.50 -20.68
C ASN A 136 9.91 5.37 -19.60
N ILE A 137 9.17 5.66 -18.53
CA ILE A 137 9.62 6.44 -17.37
C ILE A 137 10.17 5.54 -16.26
N ALA A 138 9.86 4.23 -16.29
CA ALA A 138 10.47 3.27 -15.37
C ALA A 138 11.93 2.98 -15.70
N ARG A 139 12.33 3.05 -16.97
CA ARG A 139 13.73 2.99 -17.46
C ARG A 139 14.51 1.78 -16.95
N GLY A 140 13.88 0.60 -16.93
CA GLY A 140 14.50 -0.63 -16.46
C GLY A 140 14.40 -0.87 -14.96
N LEU A 141 13.86 0.08 -14.19
CA LEU A 141 13.65 -0.08 -12.76
C LEU A 141 12.31 -0.76 -12.47
N ARG A 142 12.29 -1.51 -11.37
CA ARG A 142 11.09 -2.01 -10.71
C ARG A 142 10.68 -1.00 -9.65
N ILE A 143 9.57 -0.32 -9.89
CA ILE A 143 9.11 0.80 -9.08
C ILE A 143 7.84 0.39 -8.37
N SER A 144 7.84 0.49 -7.05
CA SER A 144 6.63 0.35 -6.25
C SER A 144 6.46 1.57 -5.35
N GLY A 145 5.47 1.50 -4.49
CA GLY A 145 5.24 2.54 -3.52
C GLY A 145 3.85 2.46 -2.93
N SER A 146 3.52 3.51 -2.21
CA SER A 146 2.30 3.58 -1.44
C SER A 146 1.80 5.02 -1.40
N GLY A 147 0.48 5.15 -1.29
CA GLY A 147 -0.18 6.42 -1.11
C GLY A 147 -1.44 6.51 -1.94
N THR A 148 -2.53 6.87 -1.28
CA THR A 148 -3.77 7.23 -1.97
C THR A 148 -3.55 8.57 -2.65
N LEU A 149 -4.04 8.71 -3.87
CA LEU A 149 -3.96 9.97 -4.61
C LEU A 149 -5.24 10.77 -4.40
N THR A 150 -5.14 12.06 -4.16
CA THR A 150 -6.31 12.95 -4.18
C THR A 150 -6.64 13.36 -5.61
N ASN A 151 -7.84 13.91 -5.82
CA ASN A 151 -8.24 14.45 -7.13
C ASN A 151 -7.30 15.53 -7.64
N GLU A 152 -6.60 16.25 -6.76
CA GLU A 152 -5.64 17.30 -7.06
C GLU A 152 -4.24 16.75 -7.38
N GLY A 153 -4.01 15.45 -7.19
CA GLY A 153 -2.72 14.80 -7.42
C GLY A 153 -1.79 14.79 -6.21
N PHE A 154 -2.29 15.07 -5.00
CA PHE A 154 -1.51 14.94 -3.76
C PHE A 154 -1.51 13.50 -3.26
N VAL A 155 -0.38 13.07 -2.70
CA VAL A 155 -0.22 11.75 -2.10
C VAL A 155 -0.64 11.85 -0.63
N GLN A 156 -1.46 10.90 -0.18
CA GLN A 156 -1.88 10.78 1.21
C GLN A 156 -1.17 9.62 1.91
N PRO A 157 -0.84 9.75 3.21
CA PRO A 157 -0.27 8.66 3.99
C PRO A 157 -1.26 7.51 4.13
N VAL A 158 -0.74 6.29 4.29
CA VAL A 158 -1.53 5.08 4.46
C VAL A 158 -0.95 4.17 5.54
N LEU A 159 -1.69 3.14 5.90
CA LEU A 159 -1.24 2.10 6.84
C LEU A 159 -0.50 0.96 6.12
N GLY A 160 0.14 0.10 6.92
CA GLY A 160 0.77 -1.13 6.46
C GLY A 160 2.08 -0.91 5.70
N ILE A 161 2.74 0.23 5.88
CA ILE A 161 3.97 0.56 5.15
C ILE A 161 5.08 -0.44 5.43
N LYS A 162 5.24 -0.88 6.69
CA LYS A 162 6.18 -1.94 7.05
C LYS A 162 5.94 -3.20 6.22
N GLN A 163 4.69 -3.66 6.15
CA GLN A 163 4.28 -4.85 5.41
C GLN A 163 4.48 -4.70 3.90
N LYS A 164 4.19 -3.50 3.36
CA LYS A 164 4.42 -3.19 1.94
C LYS A 164 5.89 -3.14 1.57
N ILE A 165 6.74 -2.57 2.43
CA ILE A 165 8.20 -2.56 2.23
C ILE A 165 8.75 -3.98 2.28
N LEU A 166 8.29 -4.82 3.22
CA LEU A 166 8.67 -6.23 3.26
C LEU A 166 8.30 -6.97 1.96
N ALA A 167 7.06 -6.79 1.49
CA ALA A 167 6.61 -7.37 0.22
C ALA A 167 7.42 -6.85 -0.98
N ALA A 168 7.63 -5.54 -1.08
CA ALA A 168 8.43 -4.93 -2.15
C ALA A 168 9.88 -5.43 -2.15
N ASN A 169 10.49 -5.57 -0.98
CA ASN A 169 11.85 -6.09 -0.82
C ASN A 169 11.96 -7.55 -1.29
N GLN A 170 10.98 -8.40 -0.95
CA GLN A 170 10.93 -9.79 -1.42
C GLN A 170 10.83 -9.89 -2.95
N HIS A 171 10.22 -8.89 -3.59
CA HIS A 171 10.08 -8.81 -5.04
C HIS A 171 11.19 -7.98 -5.72
N GLN A 172 12.27 -7.63 -5.01
CA GLN A 172 13.42 -6.91 -5.57
C GLN A 172 13.01 -5.60 -6.26
N ILE A 173 12.11 -4.85 -5.64
CA ILE A 173 11.78 -3.50 -6.07
C ILE A 173 13.02 -2.61 -5.86
N ASP A 174 13.35 -1.80 -6.87
CA ASP A 174 14.51 -0.89 -6.84
C ASP A 174 14.16 0.43 -6.14
N VAL A 175 12.96 0.96 -6.42
CA VAL A 175 12.50 2.25 -5.91
C VAL A 175 11.12 2.11 -5.27
N PHE A 176 10.97 2.65 -4.06
CA PHE A 176 9.70 2.70 -3.34
C PHE A 176 9.31 4.14 -3.00
N PHE A 177 8.21 4.62 -3.59
CA PHE A 177 7.65 5.92 -3.25
C PHE A 177 6.77 5.87 -2.00
N VAL A 178 6.89 6.86 -1.13
CA VAL A 178 6.11 6.94 0.11
C VAL A 178 5.82 8.38 0.52
N HIS A 179 4.71 8.63 1.21
CA HIS A 179 4.46 9.95 1.82
C HIS A 179 5.48 10.25 2.95
N PRO A 180 5.92 11.51 3.17
CA PRO A 180 6.85 11.86 4.25
C PRO A 180 6.45 11.34 5.64
N ASP A 181 5.16 11.41 6.00
CA ASP A 181 4.66 10.91 7.30
C ASP A 181 4.82 9.39 7.48
N ASN A 182 4.98 8.65 6.38
CA ASN A 182 5.21 7.22 6.38
C ASN A 182 6.70 6.85 6.24
N LEU A 183 7.59 7.82 6.00
CA LEU A 183 9.01 7.57 5.72
C LEU A 183 9.73 6.89 6.88
N ALA A 184 9.43 7.28 8.13
CA ALA A 184 10.04 6.68 9.31
C ALA A 184 9.67 5.19 9.44
N GLN A 185 8.42 4.83 9.11
CA GLN A 185 7.97 3.44 9.13
C GLN A 185 8.55 2.64 7.97
N ALA A 186 8.78 3.27 6.81
CA ALA A 186 9.44 2.62 5.69
C ALA A 186 10.92 2.32 5.99
N LYS A 187 11.63 3.28 6.57
CA LYS A 187 13.05 3.17 6.91
C LYS A 187 13.35 2.30 8.14
N SER A 188 12.34 1.85 8.87
CA SER A 188 12.56 0.92 9.99
C SER A 188 12.85 -0.51 9.52
N ILE A 189 12.67 -0.79 8.23
CA ILE A 189 13.01 -2.06 7.59
C ILE A 189 14.29 -1.87 6.79
N GLU A 190 15.30 -2.69 7.09
CA GLU A 190 16.56 -2.68 6.37
C GLU A 190 16.39 -3.38 5.01
N THR A 191 16.57 -2.63 3.92
CA THR A 191 16.44 -3.09 2.54
C THR A 191 17.45 -2.36 1.66
N GLU A 192 17.90 -2.99 0.58
CA GLU A 192 18.71 -2.33 -0.48
C GLU A 192 17.85 -1.40 -1.36
N MET A 193 16.53 -1.56 -1.32
CA MET A 193 15.56 -0.75 -2.06
C MET A 193 15.65 0.74 -1.68
N LEU A 194 15.65 1.61 -2.69
CA LEU A 194 15.66 3.05 -2.51
C LEU A 194 14.27 3.54 -2.11
N VAL A 195 14.11 3.97 -0.86
CA VAL A 195 12.88 4.59 -0.38
C VAL A 195 12.91 6.11 -0.59
N VAL A 196 12.02 6.62 -1.43
CA VAL A 196 11.93 8.04 -1.80
C VAL A 196 10.62 8.63 -1.27
N SER A 197 10.73 9.73 -0.51
CA SER A 197 9.54 10.45 -0.06
C SER A 197 9.01 11.40 -1.12
N VAL A 198 7.70 11.38 -1.37
CA VAL A 198 7.01 12.26 -2.31
C VAL A 198 5.65 12.70 -1.77
N THR A 199 5.23 13.91 -2.12
CA THR A 199 3.98 14.54 -1.69
C THR A 199 2.95 14.67 -2.81
N SER A 200 3.35 14.46 -4.07
CA SER A 200 2.47 14.57 -5.23
C SER A 200 2.87 13.64 -6.37
N PHE A 201 1.91 13.38 -7.27
CA PHE A 201 2.16 12.71 -8.55
C PHE A 201 3.25 13.42 -9.36
N SER A 202 3.17 14.74 -9.48
CA SER A 202 4.13 15.54 -10.25
C SER A 202 5.55 15.43 -9.71
N GLU A 203 5.72 15.36 -8.39
CA GLU A 203 7.02 15.18 -7.74
C GLU A 203 7.61 13.80 -8.04
N ALA A 204 6.81 12.74 -7.92
CA ALA A 204 7.22 11.38 -8.25
C ALA A 204 7.59 11.24 -9.73
N LEU A 205 6.78 11.79 -10.63
CA LEU A 205 7.07 11.82 -12.06
C LEU A 205 8.36 12.59 -12.36
N SER A 206 8.56 13.75 -11.73
CA SER A 206 9.78 14.55 -11.90
C SER A 206 11.02 13.79 -11.45
N PHE A 207 10.92 13.02 -10.35
CA PHE A 207 12.01 12.15 -9.90
C PHE A 207 12.36 11.07 -10.93
N LEU A 208 11.37 10.48 -11.60
CA LEU A 208 11.60 9.46 -12.62
C LEU A 208 12.17 10.02 -13.92
N LEU A 209 11.79 11.24 -14.28
CA LEU A 209 12.26 11.90 -15.50
C LEU A 209 13.69 12.47 -15.35
N ASP A 210 14.08 12.90 -14.15
CA ASP A 210 15.38 13.52 -13.86
C ASP A 210 16.50 12.47 -13.62
N THR A 211 17.24 12.14 -14.68
CA THR A 211 18.39 11.22 -14.62
C THR A 211 19.52 11.70 -13.71
N ASN A 212 19.72 13.02 -13.58
CA ASN A 212 20.75 13.54 -12.70
C ASN A 212 20.40 13.25 -11.24
N ARG A 213 19.13 13.39 -10.87
CA ARG A 213 18.66 13.06 -9.52
C ARG A 213 18.77 11.57 -9.23
N GLN A 214 18.55 10.70 -10.21
CA GLN A 214 18.71 9.24 -10.05
C GLN A 214 20.17 8.83 -9.80
N SER A 215 21.13 9.44 -10.51
CA SER A 215 22.55 9.16 -10.31
C SER A 215 23.07 9.48 -8.90
N LEU A 216 22.42 10.40 -8.17
CA LEU A 216 22.73 10.66 -6.75
C LEU A 216 22.45 9.44 -5.86
N TYR A 217 21.62 8.52 -6.32
CA TYR A 217 21.24 7.29 -5.62
C TYR A 217 21.90 6.04 -6.23
N ASN A 218 22.86 6.21 -7.15
CA ASN A 218 23.52 5.12 -7.90
C ASN A 218 22.55 4.25 -8.71
N LEU A 219 21.45 4.85 -9.17
CA LEU A 219 20.51 4.28 -10.14
C LEU A 219 20.93 4.61 -11.58
#